data_AF-R4LEG9-F1
#
_entry.id   AF-R4LEG9-F1
#
_cell.length_a   1.000
_cell.length_b   1.000
_cell.length_c   1.000
_cell.angle_alpha   90.00
_cell.angle_beta   90.00
_cell.angle_gamma   90.00
#
_symmetry.space_group_name_H-M   'P 1'
#
loop_
_entity.id
_entity.type
_entity.pdbx_description
1 polymer ?
#
loop_
_entity_poly.entity_id
_entity_poly.type
_entity_poly.pdbx_seq_one_letter_code
_entity_poly.pdbx_strand_id
1 'polypeptide(L)' 'MHDALAALRAAGCPVDQLSTPQRDVLAALTEDETRVLVAVQHRLSEAEDEVTAHDLKLL' A
#
# COMPACT_ATOMS: atom_id res chain seq x y z
N MET A 1 4.35 -11.75 16.80
CA MET A 1 2.95 -11.85 16.32
C MET A 1 2.89 -11.00 15.06
N HIS A 2 2.51 -11.58 13.93
CA HIS A 2 2.40 -10.86 12.66
C HIS A 2 1.19 -9.93 12.70
N ASP A 3 1.35 -8.69 12.25
CA ASP A 3 0.28 -7.71 12.11
C ASP A 3 0.30 -7.15 10.69
N ALA A 4 -0.56 -7.73 9.84
CA ALA A 4 -0.63 -7.39 8.43
C ALA A 4 -1.03 -5.92 8.20
N LEU A 5 -1.95 -5.38 9.00
CA LEU A 5 -2.41 -4.00 8.86
C LEU A 5 -1.31 -3.00 9.23
N ALA A 6 -0.55 -3.29 10.30
CA ALA A 6 0.59 -2.46 10.68
C ALA A 6 1.69 -2.46 9.60
N ALA A 7 2.00 -3.62 9.02
CA ALA A 7 2.99 -3.75 7.96
C ALA A 7 2.57 -3.01 6.68
N LEU A 8 1.30 -3.17 6.25
CA LEU A 8 0.76 -2.46 5.09
C LEU A 8 0.72 -0.94 5.31
N ARG A 9 0.37 -0.48 6.51
CA ARG A 9 0.42 0.96 6.86
C ARG A 9 1.84 1.51 6.77
N ALA A 10 2.82 0.78 7.30
CA ALA A 10 4.23 1.18 7.25
C ALA A 10 4.77 1.25 5.81
N ALA A 11 4.23 0.43 4.91
CA ALA A 11 4.54 0.45 3.48
C ALA A 11 3.84 1.58 2.71
N GLY A 12 3.01 2.40 3.37
CA GLY A 12 2.29 3.52 2.75
C GLY A 12 0.92 3.16 2.18
N CYS A 13 0.40 1.94 2.40
CA CYS A 13 -0.96 1.62 2.01
C CYS A 13 -1.97 2.38 2.89
N PRO A 14 -3.05 2.96 2.31
CA PRO A 14 -4.03 3.75 3.04
C PRO A 14 -5.04 2.86 3.79
N VAL A 15 -4.55 2.03 4.72
CA VAL A 15 -5.38 1.09 5.51
C VAL A 15 -6.47 1.79 6.33
N ASP A 16 -6.29 3.07 6.63
CA ASP A 16 -7.23 3.92 7.38
C ASP A 16 -8.43 4.39 6.54
N GLN A 17 -8.32 4.32 5.20
CA GLN A 17 -9.41 4.67 4.28
C GLN A 17 -10.30 3.46 3.95
N LEU A 18 -9.91 2.27 4.41
CA LEU A 18 -10.63 1.04 4.14
C LEU A 18 -11.83 0.88 5.09
N SER A 19 -12.92 0.34 4.56
CA SER A 19 -14.05 -0.10 5.37
C SER A 19 -13.65 -1.26 6.31
N THR A 20 -14.40 -1.47 7.39
CA THR A 20 -14.14 -2.57 8.33
C THR A 20 -14.04 -3.94 7.64
N PRO A 21 -14.96 -4.34 6.72
CA PRO A 21 -14.84 -5.63 6.05
C PRO A 21 -13.57 -5.77 5.19
N GLN A 22 -13.09 -4.68 4.59
CA GLN A 22 -11.84 -4.70 3.80
C GLN A 22 -10.62 -4.85 4.71
N ARG A 23 -10.62 -4.16 5.85
CA ARG A 23 -9.56 -4.32 6.87
C ARG A 23 -9.53 -5.73 7.42
N ASP A 24 -10.67 -6.38 7.61
CA ASP A 24 -10.73 -7.76 8.11
C ASP A 24 -10.08 -8.74 7.12
N VAL A 25 -10.31 -8.54 5.81
CA VAL A 25 -9.64 -9.33 4.76
C VAL A 25 -8.13 -9.15 4.81
N LEU A 26 -7.65 -7.91 4.95
CA LEU A 26 -6.21 -7.64 5.03
C LEU A 26 -5.59 -8.10 6.36
N ALA A 27 -6.33 -8.06 7.46
CA ALA A 27 -5.88 -8.56 8.76
C ALA A 27 -5.71 -10.09 8.78
N ALA A 28 -6.43 -10.80 7.92
CA ALA A 28 -6.34 -12.25 7.78
C ALA A 28 -5.14 -12.72 6.93
N LEU A 29 -4.39 -11.80 6.33
CA LEU A 29 -3.23 -12.13 5.51
C LEU A 29 -2.13 -12.80 6.35
N THR A 30 -1.54 -13.82 5.76
CA THR A 30 -0.33 -14.45 6.28
C THR A 30 0.87 -13.50 6.17
N GLU A 31 1.95 -13.84 6.87
CA GLU A 31 3.20 -13.09 6.81
C GLU A 31 3.76 -13.03 5.37
N ASP A 32 3.73 -14.15 4.66
CA ASP A 32 4.24 -14.22 3.28
C ASP A 32 3.37 -13.41 2.30
N GLU A 33 2.04 -13.49 2.40
CA GLU A 33 1.15 -12.67 1.57
C GLU A 33 1.35 -11.17 1.84
N THR A 34 1.51 -10.81 3.12
CA THR A 34 1.79 -9.42 3.51
C THR A 34 3.11 -8.94 2.93
N ARG A 35 4.16 -9.76 2.98
CA ARG A 35 5.47 -9.43 2.38
C ARG A 35 5.37 -9.20 0.87
N VAL A 36 4.57 -10.01 0.17
CA VAL A 36 4.34 -9.84 -1.27
C VAL A 36 3.65 -8.51 -1.55
N LEU A 37 2.57 -8.19 -0.82
CA LEU A 37 1.84 -6.93 -1.02
C LEU A 37 2.70 -5.70 -0.72
N VAL A 38 3.49 -5.73 0.35
CA VAL A 38 4.44 -4.65 0.67
C VAL A 38 5.47 -4.48 -0.44
N ALA A 39 6.03 -5.58 -0.97
CA ALA A 39 6.97 -5.52 -2.08
C ALA A 39 6.34 -4.94 -3.36
N VAL A 40 5.08 -5.29 -3.65
CA VAL A 40 4.33 -4.70 -4.77
C VAL A 40 4.10 -3.21 -4.55
N GLN A 41 3.68 -2.78 -3.35
CA GLN A 41 3.48 -1.37 -3.02
C GLN A 41 4.76 -0.56 -3.23
N HIS A 42 5.92 -1.04 -2.77
CA HIS A 42 7.19 -0.36 -2.98
C HIS A 42 7.52 -0.21 -4.47
N ARG A 43 7.36 -1.28 -5.25
CA ARG A 43 7.59 -1.22 -6.71
C ARG A 43 6.65 -0.26 -7.43
N LEU A 44 5.40 -0.14 -6.97
CA LEU A 44 4.45 0.82 -7.51
C LEU A 44 4.87 2.26 -7.17
N SER A 45 5.26 2.51 -5.92
CA SER A 45 5.75 3.82 -5.50
C SER A 45 7.03 4.24 -6.23
N GLU A 46 7.97 3.32 -6.45
CA GLU A 46 9.18 3.56 -7.25
C GLU A 46 8.86 3.84 -8.73
N ALA A 47 7.80 3.24 -9.28
CA ALA A 47 7.37 3.48 -10.65
C ALA A 47 6.61 4.81 -10.82
N GLU A 48 5.93 5.30 -9.78
CA GLU A 48 5.23 6.60 -9.80
C GLU A 48 6.18 7.79 -9.91
N ASP A 49 7.45 7.65 -9.49
CA ASP A 49 8.48 8.71 -9.58
C ASP A 49 8.83 9.11 -11.04
N GLU A 50 8.41 8.35 -12.07
CA GLU A 50 8.64 8.74 -13.47
C GLU A 50 7.55 9.66 -14.06
N VAL A 51 6.37 9.81 -13.43
CA VAL A 51 5.23 10.57 -14.03
C VAL A 51 4.47 11.43 -13.02
N THR A 52 5.18 12.26 -12.26
CA THR A 52 4.58 13.45 -11.59
C THR A 52 5.18 14.77 -12.12
N ALA A 53 5.73 14.75 -13.35
CA ALA A 53 6.27 15.93 -14.05
C ALA A 53 5.43 16.41 -15.25
N HIS A 54 4.21 15.90 -15.43
CA HIS A 54 3.16 16.43 -16.32
C HIS A 54 1.86 16.29 -15.53
N ASP A 55 1.29 17.32 -14.91
CA ASP A 55 0.51 18.33 -15.64
C ASP A 55 0.29 19.59 -14.78
N LEU A 56 1.35 20.11 -14.15
CA LEU A 56 1.30 21.40 -13.45
C LEU A 56 2.11 22.45 -14.22
N LYS A 57 1.58 22.89 -15.37
CA LYS A 57 1.84 24.13 -16.12
C LYS A 57 1.23 23.95 -17.53
N LEU A 58 0.33 24.77 -18.04
CA LEU A 58 0.34 26.24 -18.08
C LEU A 58 -1.00 26.76 -18.66
N LEU A 59 -1.40 27.94 -18.17
CA LEU A 59 -2.34 28.94 -18.73
C LEU A 59 -3.83 28.79 -18.40
#